data_AF-A0ABD7VCW3-F1
#
_entry.id   AF-A0ABD7VCW3-F1
#
_cell.length_a   1.000
_cell.length_b   1.000
_cell.length_c   1.000
_cell.angle_alpha   90.00
_cell.angle_beta   90.00
_cell.angle_gamma   90.00
#
_symmetry.space_group_name_H-M   'P 1'
#
loop_
_entity.id
_entity.type
_entity.pdbx_description
1 polymer ?
#
loop_
_entity_poly.entity_id
_entity_poly.type
_entity_poly.pdbx_seq_one_letter_code
_entity_poly.pdbx_strand_id
1 'polypeptide(L)'
;MTRHAILTVDLNGYVSEEARKTFERVLDAHHYVKRKLTTVWRVQFTPGTTAADAERIMREHVALAASTAGIRNYEALVMVGEQPPIEWKKDGVSTGLLAEALLQLR
;
A
#
# COMPACT_ATOMS: atom_id res chain seq x y z
N MET A 1 -6.81 -21.29 0.01
CA MET A 1 -6.39 -20.14 0.84
C MET A 1 -6.44 -18.87 0.02
N THR A 2 -6.73 -17.74 0.66
CA THR A 2 -6.74 -16.41 0.03
C THR A 2 -5.40 -15.73 0.28
N ARG A 3 -4.86 -15.04 -0.73
CA ARG A 3 -3.61 -14.27 -0.61
C ARG A 3 -3.91 -12.80 -0.43
N HIS A 4 -3.05 -12.14 0.32
CA HIS A 4 -3.04 -10.69 0.52
C HIS A 4 -1.69 -10.15 0.07
N ALA A 5 -1.65 -8.89 -0.34
CA ALA A 5 -0.38 -8.25 -0.61
C ALA A 5 -0.35 -6.80 -0.12
N ILE A 6 0.86 -6.36 0.22
CA ILE A 6 1.21 -4.96 0.33
C ILE A 6 2.02 -4.59 -0.91
N LEU A 7 1.67 -3.45 -1.50
CA LEU A 7 2.35 -2.84 -2.64
C LEU A 7 2.86 -1.49 -2.18
N THR A 8 4.14 -1.20 -2.40
CA THR A 8 4.70 0.13 -2.24
C THR A 8 5.23 0.63 -3.57
N VAL A 9 4.87 1.84 -3.99
CA VAL A 9 5.31 2.42 -5.26
C VAL A 9 5.87 3.82 -5.03
N ASP A 10 7.12 4.03 -5.43
CA ASP A 10 7.68 5.36 -5.58
C ASP A 10 7.50 5.84 -7.02
N LEU A 11 6.62 6.84 -7.17
CA LEU A 11 6.45 7.60 -8.40
C LEU A 11 7.36 8.82 -8.26
N ASN A 12 8.51 8.77 -8.92
CA ASN A 12 9.58 9.78 -8.96
C ASN A 12 9.08 11.23 -8.71
N GLY A 13 9.86 12.06 -8.00
CA GLY A 13 9.46 13.38 -7.50
C GLY A 13 8.90 14.38 -8.55
N TYR A 14 9.10 14.14 -9.84
CA TYR A 14 8.62 15.00 -10.93
C TYR A 14 7.24 14.61 -11.51
N VAL A 15 6.53 13.63 -10.94
CA VAL A 15 5.18 13.25 -11.40
C VAL A 15 4.13 14.24 -10.92
N SER A 16 3.35 14.80 -11.87
CA SER A 16 2.28 15.76 -11.60
C SER A 16 1.15 15.17 -10.74
N GLU A 17 0.40 16.03 -10.05
CA GLU A 17 -0.73 15.61 -9.22
C GLU A 17 -1.82 14.90 -10.05
N GLU A 18 -2.07 15.36 -11.28
CA GLU A 18 -3.02 14.73 -12.19
C GLU A 18 -2.59 13.32 -12.61
N ALA A 19 -1.31 13.13 -12.92
CA ALA A 19 -0.75 11.82 -13.22
C ALA A 19 -0.84 10.89 -12.00
N ARG A 20 -0.55 11.38 -10.78
CA ARG A 20 -0.73 10.61 -9.54
C ARG A 20 -2.20 10.18 -9.34
N LYS A 21 -3.14 11.10 -9.51
CA LYS A 21 -4.59 10.80 -9.42
C LYS A 21 -5.02 9.76 -10.45
N THR A 22 -4.47 9.83 -11.66
CA THR A 22 -4.77 8.85 -12.73
C THR A 22 -4.21 7.47 -12.39
N PHE A 23 -2.96 7.41 -11.94
CA PHE A 23 -2.31 6.18 -11.46
C PHE A 23 -3.13 5.53 -10.34
N GLU A 24 -3.51 6.32 -9.34
CA GLU A 24 -4.30 5.85 -8.19
C GLU A 24 -5.68 5.34 -8.59
N ARG A 25 -6.35 6.01 -9.55
CA ARG A 25 -7.66 5.59 -10.06
C ARG A 25 -7.60 4.23 -10.75
N VAL A 26 -6.54 3.96 -11.51
CA VAL A 26 -6.34 2.66 -12.15
C VAL A 26 -6.17 1.58 -11.09
N LEU A 27 -5.32 1.80 -10.08
CA LEU A 27 -5.15 0.83 -9.00
C LEU A 27 -6.45 0.61 -8.20
N ASP A 28 -7.22 1.66 -7.92
CA ASP A 28 -8.51 1.54 -7.23
C ASP A 28 -9.52 0.68 -8.02
N ALA A 29 -9.54 0.83 -9.35
CA ALA A 29 -10.37 -0.02 -10.24
C ALA A 29 -9.98 -1.51 -10.18
N HIS A 30 -8.76 -1.83 -9.76
CA HIS A 30 -8.27 -3.19 -9.52
C HIS A 30 -8.29 -3.59 -8.02
N HIS A 31 -9.11 -2.90 -7.21
CA HIS A 31 -9.35 -3.19 -5.79
C HIS A 31 -8.15 -2.95 -4.86
N TYR A 32 -7.18 -2.13 -5.27
CA TYR A 32 -6.09 -1.71 -4.39
C TYR A 32 -6.59 -0.62 -3.46
N VAL A 33 -6.45 -0.85 -2.16
CA VAL A 33 -6.85 0.13 -1.14
C VAL A 33 -5.61 0.90 -0.69
N LYS A 34 -5.53 2.17 -1.08
CA LYS A 34 -4.45 3.08 -0.65
C LYS A 34 -4.47 3.28 0.87
N ARG A 35 -3.30 3.32 1.50
CA ARG A 35 -3.13 3.66 2.93
C ARG A 35 -2.82 5.14 3.09
N LYS A 36 -2.87 5.64 4.33
CA LYS A 36 -2.49 7.02 4.64
C LYS A 36 -0.99 7.29 4.40
N LEU A 37 -0.17 6.25 4.32
CA LEU A 37 1.19 6.31 3.81
C LEU A 37 1.11 6.57 2.30
N THR A 38 1.71 7.66 1.82
CA THR A 38 1.48 8.22 0.47
C THR A 38 1.78 7.26 -0.69
N THR A 39 2.57 6.21 -0.44
CA THR A 39 3.10 5.27 -1.43
C THR A 39 2.72 3.81 -1.16
N VAL A 40 1.73 3.54 -0.30
CA VAL A 40 1.41 2.16 0.13
C VAL A 40 -0.04 1.79 -0.19
N TRP A 41 -0.24 0.60 -0.76
CA TRP A 41 -1.53 -0.02 -1.04
C TRP A 41 -1.59 -1.43 -0.45
N ARG A 42 -2.80 -1.88 -0.15
CA ARG A 42 -3.10 -3.30 0.12
C ARG A 42 -4.05 -3.84 -0.94
N VAL A 43 -3.93 -5.13 -1.26
CA VAL A 43 -4.86 -5.84 -2.16
C VAL A 43 -5.11 -7.24 -1.64
N GLN A 44 -6.27 -7.79 -1.94
CA GLN A 44 -6.66 -9.16 -1.64
C GLN A 44 -7.02 -9.87 -2.95
N PHE A 45 -6.54 -11.11 -3.10
CA PHE A 45 -6.78 -11.91 -4.30
C PHE A 45 -7.91 -12.90 -4.10
N THR A 46 -8.41 -13.45 -5.20
CA THR A 46 -9.41 -14.52 -5.15
C THR A 46 -8.80 -15.81 -4.57
N PRO A 47 -9.61 -16.64 -3.89
CA PRO A 47 -9.15 -17.93 -3.39
C PRO A 47 -8.53 -18.79 -4.51
N GLY A 48 -7.39 -19.42 -4.22
CA GLY A 48 -6.68 -20.25 -5.20
C GLY A 48 -5.63 -19.52 -6.03
N THR A 49 -5.56 -18.18 -5.94
CA THR A 49 -4.45 -17.40 -6.53
C THR A 49 -3.13 -17.80 -5.88
N THR A 50 -2.14 -18.17 -6.71
CA THR A 50 -0.79 -18.50 -6.24
C THR A 50 0.00 -17.24 -5.90
N ALA A 51 1.09 -17.36 -5.13
CA ALA A 51 1.96 -16.22 -4.85
C ALA A 51 2.58 -15.64 -6.15
N ALA A 52 2.97 -16.50 -7.09
CA ALA A 52 3.53 -16.10 -8.38
C ALA A 52 2.48 -15.37 -9.25
N ASP A 53 1.24 -15.86 -9.29
CA ASP A 53 0.16 -15.18 -10.01
C ASP A 53 -0.15 -13.82 -9.39
N ALA A 54 -0.21 -13.75 -8.05
CA ALA A 54 -0.41 -12.48 -7.36
C ALA A 54 0.69 -11.47 -7.70
N GLU A 55 1.97 -11.88 -7.68
CA GLU A 55 3.09 -11.01 -8.08
C GLU A 55 2.95 -10.53 -9.54
N ARG A 56 2.68 -11.46 -10.47
CA ARG A 56 2.51 -11.15 -11.89
C ARG A 56 1.37 -10.16 -12.11
N ILE A 57 0.20 -10.41 -11.52
CA ILE A 57 -0.97 -9.54 -11.59
C ILE A 57 -0.65 -8.13 -11.05
N MET A 58 0.05 -8.03 -9.91
CA MET A 58 0.45 -6.73 -9.38
C MET A 58 1.39 -5.98 -10.32
N ARG A 59 2.36 -6.67 -10.90
CA ARG A 59 3.29 -6.07 -11.87
C ARG A 59 2.55 -5.52 -13.08
N GLU A 60 1.59 -6.27 -13.61
CA GLU A 60 0.73 -5.87 -14.74
C GLU A 60 -0.13 -4.66 -14.38
N HIS A 61 -0.78 -4.64 -13.21
CA HIS A 61 -1.60 -3.52 -12.78
C HIS A 61 -0.79 -2.23 -12.55
N VAL A 62 0.41 -2.34 -11.95
CA VAL A 62 1.30 -1.18 -11.76
C VAL A 62 1.79 -0.65 -13.11
N ALA A 63 2.18 -1.52 -14.04
CA ALA A 63 2.60 -1.12 -15.37
C ALA A 63 1.46 -0.43 -16.14
N LEU A 64 0.24 -0.97 -16.05
CA LEU A 64 -0.96 -0.38 -16.64
C LEU A 64 -1.25 1.01 -16.06
N ALA A 65 -1.21 1.14 -14.73
CA ALA A 65 -1.43 2.40 -14.04
C ALA A 65 -0.38 3.45 -14.44
N ALA A 66 0.90 3.06 -14.50
CA ALA A 66 2.00 3.93 -14.92
C ALA A 66 1.83 4.38 -16.37
N SER A 67 1.58 3.45 -17.28
CA SER A 67 1.34 3.73 -18.70
C SER A 67 0.16 4.70 -18.90
N THR A 68 -0.96 4.45 -18.22
CA THR A 68 -2.17 5.27 -18.31
C THR A 68 -1.94 6.69 -17.79
N ALA A 69 -1.12 6.83 -16.76
CA ALA A 69 -0.74 8.13 -16.18
C ALA A 69 0.41 8.84 -16.92
N GLY A 70 0.97 8.23 -17.97
CA GLY A 70 2.15 8.77 -18.68
C GLY A 70 3.45 8.73 -17.86
N ILE A 71 3.52 7.89 -16.82
CA ILE A 71 4.67 7.75 -15.93
C ILE A 71 5.63 6.71 -16.52
N ARG A 72 6.88 7.12 -16.75
CA ARG A 72 7.91 6.26 -17.37
C ARG A 72 8.85 5.59 -16.37
N ASN A 73 9.07 6.23 -15.23
CA ASN A 73 10.02 5.76 -14.21
C ASN A 73 9.30 5.65 -12.88
N TYR A 74 9.30 4.45 -12.32
CA TYR A 74 8.80 4.16 -10.98
C TYR A 74 9.60 3.00 -10.39
N GLU A 75 9.60 2.91 -9.07
CA GLU A 75 10.08 1.74 -8.34
C GLU A 75 8.89 1.14 -7.58
N ALA A 76 8.77 -0.18 -7.58
CA ALA A 76 7.71 -0.87 -6.87
C ALA A 76 8.26 -2.07 -6.11
N LEU A 77 7.84 -2.22 -4.86
CA LEU A 77 8.10 -3.39 -4.02
C LEU A 77 6.77 -4.01 -3.62
N VAL A 78 6.75 -5.34 -3.60
CA VAL A 78 5.58 -6.12 -3.24
C VAL A 78 5.93 -7.19 -2.24
N MET A 79 5.00 -7.48 -1.34
CA MET A 79 5.08 -8.64 -0.46
C MET A 79 3.72 -9.32 -0.44
N VAL A 80 3.71 -10.60 -0.83
CA VAL A 80 2.52 -11.45 -0.85
C VAL A 80 2.56 -12.35 0.38
N GLY A 81 1.44 -12.42 1.10
CA GLY A 81 1.28 -13.22 2.31
C GLY A 81 -0.05 -13.97 2.34
N GLU A 82 -0.16 -14.89 3.29
CA GLU A 82 -1.41 -15.59 3.62
C GLU A 82 -2.28 -14.80 4.59
N GLN A 83 -1.68 -13.82 5.27
CA GLN A 83 -2.34 -12.94 6.21
C GLN A 83 -2.42 -11.53 5.64
N PRO A 84 -3.50 -10.78 5.93
CA PRO A 84 -3.58 -9.37 5.57
C PRO A 84 -2.48 -8.56 6.28
N PRO A 85 -2.00 -7.46 5.66
CA PRO A 85 -1.09 -6.53 6.34
C PRO A 85 -1.71 -5.97 7.62
N ILE A 86 -0.92 -5.94 8.70
CA ILE A 86 -1.31 -5.33 9.97
C ILE A 86 -0.86 -3.87 9.96
N GLU A 87 -1.79 -2.96 10.26
CA GLU A 87 -1.49 -1.54 10.42
C GLU A 87 -1.69 -1.15 11.88
N TRP A 88 -0.67 -0.53 12.47
CA TRP A 88 -0.79 0.13 13.77
C TRP A 88 -0.79 1.64 13.58
N LYS A 89 -1.63 2.32 14.35
CA LYS A 89 -1.67 3.78 14.44
C LYS A 89 -1.44 4.16 15.88
N LYS A 90 -0.54 5.12 16.12
CA LYS A 90 -0.52 5.83 17.38
C LYS A 90 -1.52 6.96 17.26
N ASP A 91 -2.68 6.80 17.86
CA ASP A 91 -3.59 7.92 18.04
C ASP A 91 -2.88 8.96 18.92
N GLY A 92 -2.91 10.22 18.49
CA GLY A 92 -2.29 11.31 19.23
C GLY A 92 -2.82 11.32 20.65
N VAL A 93 -1.89 11.25 21.61
CA VAL A 93 -2.09 11.23 23.08
C VAL A 93 -2.48 9.87 23.66
N SER A 94 -1.47 9.02 23.89
CA SER A 94 -1.54 8.04 24.98
C SER A 94 -1.28 8.77 26.31
N THR A 95 -2.32 9.36 26.89
CA THR A 95 -2.28 9.88 28.27
C THR A 95 -1.86 8.80 29.27
N GLY A 96 -2.02 7.51 28.94
CA GLY A 96 -1.67 6.37 29.79
C GLY A 96 -0.18 6.23 30.09
N LEU A 97 0.70 6.20 29.07
CA LEU A 97 2.14 5.96 29.27
C LEU A 97 2.85 7.12 30.00
N LEU A 98 2.43 8.37 29.76
CA LEU A 98 2.94 9.53 30.51
C LEU A 98 2.38 9.56 31.94
N ALA A 99 1.11 9.20 32.16
CA ALA A 99 0.53 9.14 33.49
C ALA A 99 1.15 8.01 34.35
N GLU A 100 1.40 6.84 33.76
CA GLU A 100 2.07 5.71 34.43
C GLU A 100 3.54 6.06 34.75
N ALA A 101 4.26 6.71 33.84
CA ALA A 101 5.63 7.15 34.10
C ALA A 101 5.70 8.21 35.22
N LEU A 102 4.73 9.12 35.30
CA LEU A 102 4.66 10.13 36.36
C LEU A 102 4.23 9.57 37.72
N LEU A 103 3.49 8.45 37.75
CA LEU A 103 3.15 7.73 38.98
C LEU A 103 4.36 6.98 39.58
N GLN A 104 5.30 6.52 38.75
CA GLN A 104 6.52 5.85 39.23
C GLN A 104 7.64 6.79 39.68
N LEU A 105 7.49 8.10 39.47
CA LEU A 105 8.42 9.14 39.92
C LEU A 105 7.99 9.80 41.24
N ARG A 106 6.96 9.28 41.90
CA ARG A 106 6.49 9.73 43.22
C ARG A 106 6.87 8.76 44.33
#